data_AF-A0A534R8G8-F1
#
_entry.id   AF-A0A534R8G8-F1
#
_cell.length_a   1.000
_cell.length_b   1.000
_cell.length_c   1.000
_cell.angle_alpha   90.00
_cell.angle_beta   90.00
_cell.angle_gamma   90.00
#
_symmetry.space_group_name_H-M   'P 1'
#
loop_
_entity.id
_entity.type
_entity.pdbx_description
1 polymer ?
#
loop_
_entity_poly.entity_id
_entity_poly.type
_entity_poly.pdbx_seq_one_letter_code
_entity_poly.pdbx_strand_id
1 'polypeptide(L)'
;MDFNLPPDLLEYLAKLDAFIDAEIKPLQAEDDNQRFFDHRREWARTDFENDGLPRKEWEALLVEAKRRADRAGFYRFSLPREFGGQGGSNLWMAVIREHLASKGLGLFNDLQ
;
A
#
# COMPACT_ATOMS: atom_id res chain seq x y z
N MET A 1 20.07 -21.28 -15.76
CA MET A 1 18.80 -20.71 -15.27
C MET A 1 19.18 -19.48 -14.48
N ASP A 2 18.67 -18.31 -14.85
CA ASP A 2 18.95 -17.04 -14.19
C ASP A 2 17.82 -16.73 -13.21
N PHE A 3 18.17 -16.45 -11.95
CA PHE A 3 17.22 -16.14 -10.87
C PHE A 3 17.29 -14.67 -10.46
N ASN A 4 18.11 -13.86 -11.14
CA ASN A 4 18.17 -12.44 -10.86
C ASN A 4 16.87 -11.76 -11.30
N LEU A 5 16.45 -10.79 -10.49
CA LEU A 5 15.31 -9.96 -10.86
C LEU A 5 15.68 -9.05 -12.03
N PRO A 6 14.75 -8.81 -12.98
CA PRO A 6 14.95 -7.85 -14.04
C PRO A 6 15.37 -6.46 -13.51
N PRO A 7 16.33 -5.75 -14.15
CA PRO A 7 16.80 -4.44 -13.66
C PRO A 7 15.69 -3.38 -13.57
N ASP A 8 14.74 -3.40 -14.49
CA ASP A 8 13.57 -2.53 -14.52
C ASP A 8 12.62 -2.80 -13.33
N LEU A 9 12.50 -4.05 -12.88
CA LEU A 9 11.77 -4.38 -11.66
C LEU A 9 12.48 -3.85 -10.41
N LEU A 10 13.82 -3.95 -10.34
CA LEU A 10 14.58 -3.38 -9.22
C LEU A 10 14.43 -1.85 -9.15
N GLU A 11 14.48 -1.17 -10.30
CA GLU A 11 14.24 0.27 -10.38
C GLU A 11 12.81 0.64 -9.96
N TYR A 12 11.82 -0.18 -10.36
CA TYR A 12 10.44 0.00 -9.95
C TYR A 12 10.25 -0.12 -8.43
N LEU A 13 10.87 -1.12 -7.80
CA LEU A 13 10.84 -1.29 -6.34
C LEU A 13 11.49 -0.09 -5.62
N ALA A 14 12.58 0.44 -6.15
CA ALA A 14 13.23 1.64 -5.59
C ALA A 14 12.32 2.88 -5.68
N LYS A 15 11.62 3.07 -6.80
CA LYS A 15 10.62 4.14 -6.95
C LYS A 15 9.44 3.98 -6.00
N LEU A 16 8.98 2.75 -5.80
CA LEU A 16 7.92 2.43 -4.84
C LEU A 16 8.35 2.74 -3.41
N ASP A 17 9.58 2.40 -3.03
CA ASP A 17 10.14 2.71 -1.71
C ASP A 17 10.24 4.22 -1.48
N ALA A 18 10.74 4.97 -2.46
CA ALA A 18 10.80 6.42 -2.40
C ALA A 18 9.41 7.06 -2.24
N PHE A 19 8.40 6.54 -2.95
CA PHE A 19 7.01 6.99 -2.80
C PHE A 19 6.45 6.68 -1.40
N ILE A 20 6.70 5.47 -0.87
CA ILE A 20 6.26 5.09 0.47
C ILE A 20 6.85 6.06 1.51
N ASP A 21 8.14 6.35 1.41
CA ASP A 21 8.83 7.24 2.34
C ASP A 21 8.36 8.70 2.23
N ALA A 22 8.09 9.18 1.02
CA ALA A 22 7.69 10.57 0.77
C ALA A 22 6.20 10.83 1.06
N GLU A 23 5.32 9.86 0.82
CA GLU A 23 3.87 10.10 0.79
C GLU A 23 3.09 9.25 1.80
N ILE A 24 3.42 7.96 1.93
CA ILE A 24 2.60 7.03 2.71
C ILE A 24 3.01 7.03 4.18
N LYS A 25 4.30 7.02 4.50
CA LYS A 25 4.78 7.09 5.89
C LYS A 25 4.37 8.40 6.57
N PRO A 26 4.48 9.59 5.94
CA PRO A 26 3.98 10.83 6.54
C PRO A 26 2.48 10.80 6.78
N LEU A 27 1.69 10.29 5.83
CA LEU A 27 0.23 10.14 6.00
C LEU A 27 -0.13 9.20 7.16
N GLN A 28 0.60 8.10 7.32
CA GLN A 28 0.45 7.20 8.47
C GLN A 28 0.84 7.87 9.80
N ALA A 29 1.76 8.84 9.78
CA ALA A 29 2.21 9.54 10.99
C ALA A 29 1.30 10.73 11.37
N GLU A 30 0.50 11.23 10.44
CA GLU A 30 -0.43 12.35 10.63
C GLU A 30 -1.65 11.95 11.49
N ASP A 31 -2.22 12.91 12.23
CA ASP A 31 -3.52 12.79 12.93
C ASP A 31 -3.75 11.50 13.76
N ASP A 32 -2.68 10.99 14.38
CA ASP A 32 -2.67 9.73 15.14
C ASP A 32 -3.10 8.49 14.31
N ASN A 33 -2.95 8.54 12.98
CA ASN A 33 -3.20 7.40 12.09
C ASN A 33 -2.35 6.18 12.43
N GLN A 34 -1.20 6.37 13.10
CA GLN A 34 -0.37 5.27 13.62
C GLN A 34 -1.16 4.32 14.53
N ARG A 35 -2.24 4.78 15.18
CA ARG A 35 -3.10 3.94 16.03
C ARG A 35 -3.65 2.72 15.29
N PHE A 36 -3.92 2.86 13.98
CA PHE A 36 -4.47 1.78 13.18
C PHE A 36 -3.45 0.67 12.91
N PHE A 37 -2.16 0.89 13.14
CA PHE A 37 -1.10 -0.10 12.86
C PHE A 37 -0.44 -0.62 14.14
N ASP A 38 -0.93 -0.20 15.31
CA ASP A 38 -0.46 -0.67 16.60
C ASP A 38 -1.22 -1.94 16.99
N HIS A 39 -0.53 -3.08 17.05
CA HIS A 39 -1.10 -4.37 17.43
C HIS A 39 -1.81 -4.36 18.80
N ARG A 40 -1.47 -3.43 19.70
CA ARG A 40 -2.16 -3.27 21.00
C ARG A 40 -3.51 -2.55 20.88
N ARG A 41 -3.78 -1.99 19.71
CA ARG A 41 -4.96 -1.17 19.37
C ARG A 41 -5.63 -1.66 18.09
N GLU A 42 -5.58 -2.95 17.77
CA GLU A 42 -6.25 -3.52 16.58
C GLU A 42 -7.75 -3.17 16.53
N TRP A 43 -8.39 -3.08 17.70
CA TRP A 43 -9.77 -2.63 17.87
C TRP A 43 -10.04 -1.21 17.38
N ALA A 44 -9.00 -0.38 17.17
CA ALA A 44 -9.14 1.00 16.72
C ALA A 44 -9.74 1.12 15.31
N ARG A 45 -9.68 0.07 14.49
CA ARG A 45 -10.30 0.05 13.15
C ARG A 45 -11.80 -0.29 13.21
N THR A 46 -12.27 -0.84 14.32
CA THR A 46 -13.64 -1.33 14.49
C THR A 46 -14.48 -0.34 15.29
N ASP A 47 -15.64 0.00 14.75
CA ASP A 47 -16.64 0.82 15.41
C ASP A 47 -17.67 -0.06 16.13
N PHE A 48 -17.40 -0.40 17.39
CA PHE A 48 -18.28 -1.25 18.19
C PHE A 48 -19.64 -0.61 18.52
N GLU A 49 -19.75 0.72 18.44
CA GLU A 49 -21.02 1.43 18.66
C GLU A 49 -21.92 1.38 17.42
N ASN A 50 -21.38 1.00 16.27
CA ASN A 50 -22.05 0.97 14.98
C ASN A 50 -21.88 -0.42 14.31
N ASP A 51 -22.38 -1.46 14.99
CA ASP A 51 -22.42 -2.85 14.54
C ASP A 51 -21.05 -3.48 14.17
N GLY A 52 -19.95 -2.92 14.69
CA GLY A 52 -18.60 -3.42 14.39
C GLY A 52 -18.11 -3.08 12.98
N LEU A 53 -18.72 -2.08 12.32
CA LEU A 53 -18.28 -1.62 11.01
C LEU A 53 -16.89 -0.96 11.08
N PRO A 54 -16.16 -0.85 9.95
CA PRO A 54 -14.93 -0.08 9.90
C PRO A 54 -15.16 1.37 10.32
N ARG A 55 -14.26 1.93 11.12
CA ARG A 55 -14.30 3.35 11.47
C ARG A 55 -14.16 4.22 10.22
N LYS A 56 -14.94 5.30 10.15
CA LYS A 56 -14.92 6.23 9.00
C LYS A 56 -13.54 6.84 8.76
N GLU A 57 -12.79 7.09 9.83
CA GLU A 57 -11.44 7.63 9.77
C GLU A 57 -10.46 6.62 9.15
N TRP A 58 -10.65 5.33 9.43
CA TRP A 58 -9.86 4.27 8.80
C TRP A 58 -10.16 4.18 7.30
N GLU A 59 -11.44 4.18 6.92
CA GLU A 59 -11.83 4.17 5.51
C GLU A 59 -11.32 5.41 4.77
N ALA A 60 -11.42 6.59 5.38
CA ALA A 60 -10.91 7.84 4.81
C ALA A 60 -9.39 7.79 4.59
N LEU A 61 -8.64 7.21 5.54
CA LEU A 61 -7.20 7.02 5.41
C LEU A 61 -6.85 6.10 4.23
N LEU A 62 -7.56 4.97 4.08
CA LEU A 62 -7.37 4.05 2.95
C LEU A 62 -7.69 4.72 1.60
N VAL A 63 -8.74 5.54 1.55
CA VAL A 63 -9.11 6.30 0.35
C VAL A 63 -8.03 7.31 -0.02
N GLU A 64 -7.47 8.04 0.94
CA GLU A 64 -6.40 9.00 0.67
C GLU A 64 -5.10 8.31 0.24
N ALA A 65 -4.71 7.20 0.90
CA ALA A 65 -3.56 6.40 0.48
C ALA A 65 -3.72 5.90 -0.97
N LYS A 66 -4.90 5.38 -1.32
CA LYS A 66 -5.25 4.97 -2.68
C LYS A 66 -5.14 6.14 -3.66
N ARG A 67 -5.65 7.32 -3.31
CA ARG A 67 -5.58 8.52 -4.16
C ARG A 67 -4.14 8.97 -4.39
N ARG A 68 -3.26 8.88 -3.39
CA ARG A 68 -1.82 9.17 -3.55
C ARG A 68 -1.15 8.15 -4.46
N ALA A 69 -1.40 6.86 -4.24
CA ALA A 69 -0.87 5.79 -5.07
C ALA A 69 -1.36 5.87 -6.53
N ASP A 70 -2.59 6.30 -6.76
CA ASP A 70 -3.17 6.50 -8.09
C ASP A 70 -2.51 7.67 -8.83
N ARG A 71 -2.34 8.82 -8.15
CA ARG A 71 -1.62 9.98 -8.69
C ARG A 71 -0.18 9.67 -9.03
N ALA A 72 0.49 8.86 -8.21
CA ALA A 72 1.86 8.40 -8.44
C ALA A 72 1.96 7.25 -9.48
N GLY A 73 0.83 6.74 -9.98
CA GLY A 73 0.81 5.70 -11.01
C GLY A 73 1.00 4.26 -10.51
N PHE A 74 1.11 4.04 -9.20
CA PHE A 74 1.25 2.71 -8.60
C PHE A 74 -0.07 1.94 -8.51
N TYR A 75 -1.19 2.63 -8.25
CA TYR A 75 -2.49 1.95 -8.04
C TYR A 75 -2.99 1.22 -9.29
N ARG A 76 -2.72 1.74 -10.48
CA ARG A 76 -3.15 1.17 -11.78
C ARG A 76 -2.12 0.21 -12.40
N PHE A 77 -1.10 -0.21 -11.66
CA PHE A 77 0.00 -1.02 -12.20
C PHE A 77 -0.47 -2.28 -12.96
N SER A 78 -1.39 -3.05 -12.37
CA SER A 78 -1.89 -4.30 -12.96
C SER A 78 -2.90 -4.11 -14.08
N LEU A 79 -3.45 -2.90 -14.27
CA LEU A 79 -4.43 -2.66 -15.32
C LEU A 79 -3.78 -2.69 -16.71
N PRO A 80 -4.48 -3.17 -17.75
CA PRO A 80 -4.02 -3.03 -19.13
C PRO A 80 -3.77 -1.58 -19.52
N ARG A 81 -2.83 -1.36 -20.45
CA ARG A 81 -2.47 -0.02 -20.93
C ARG A 81 -3.64 0.72 -21.58
N GLU A 82 -4.54 0.01 -22.25
CA GLU A 82 -5.75 0.59 -22.86
C GLU A 82 -6.72 1.21 -21.83
N PHE A 83 -6.62 0.80 -20.56
CA PHE A 83 -7.37 1.38 -19.43
C PHE A 83 -6.52 2.32 -18.56
N GLY A 84 -5.38 2.79 -19.06
CA GLY A 84 -4.48 3.71 -18.35
C GLY A 84 -3.61 3.05 -17.27
N GLY A 85 -3.43 1.73 -17.33
CA GLY A 85 -2.51 0.99 -16.46
C GLY A 85 -1.14 0.72 -17.09
N GLN A 86 -0.33 -0.11 -16.43
CA GLN A 86 1.03 -0.43 -16.89
C GLN A 86 1.13 -1.80 -17.58
N GLY A 87 0.09 -2.64 -17.47
CA GLY A 87 0.10 -4.02 -17.96
C GLY A 87 1.05 -4.92 -17.16
N GLY A 88 1.10 -4.72 -15.84
CA GLY A 88 2.02 -5.43 -14.94
C GLY A 88 1.93 -6.95 -15.05
N SER A 89 3.09 -7.62 -15.10
CA SER A 89 3.17 -9.08 -15.18
C SER A 89 2.93 -9.76 -13.82
N ASN A 90 2.56 -11.04 -13.85
CA ASN A 90 2.38 -11.84 -12.63
C ASN A 90 3.68 -11.95 -11.80
N LEU A 91 4.85 -12.05 -12.46
CA LEU A 91 6.14 -12.07 -11.77
C LEU A 91 6.35 -10.78 -10.97
N TRP A 92 6.11 -9.63 -11.61
CA TRP A 92 6.26 -8.33 -10.96
C TRP A 92 5.30 -8.18 -9.79
N MET A 93 4.04 -8.57 -9.97
CA MET A 93 3.04 -8.55 -8.90
C MET A 93 3.46 -9.40 -7.69
N ALA A 94 4.01 -10.59 -7.92
CA ALA A 94 4.50 -11.46 -6.85
C ALA A 94 5.65 -10.81 -6.08
N VAL A 95 6.65 -10.30 -6.79
CA VAL A 95 7.82 -9.64 -6.19
C VAL A 95 7.43 -8.35 -5.44
N ILE A 96 6.54 -7.53 -6.00
CA ILE A 96 6.06 -6.30 -5.33
C ILE A 96 5.34 -6.66 -4.03
N ARG A 97 4.46 -7.66 -4.04
CA ARG A 97 3.75 -8.11 -2.83
C ARG A 97 4.71 -8.64 -1.77
N GLU A 98 5.68 -9.46 -2.16
CA GLU A 98 6.70 -9.98 -1.25
C GLU A 98 7.55 -8.83 -0.66
N HIS A 99 7.99 -7.90 -1.49
CA HIS A 99 8.76 -6.73 -1.07
C HIS A 99 8.00 -5.88 -0.05
N LEU A 100 6.73 -5.58 -0.30
CA LEU A 100 5.86 -4.85 0.63
C LEU A 100 5.62 -5.63 1.92
N ALA A 101 5.37 -6.94 1.83
CA ALA A 101 5.19 -7.82 2.99
C ALA A 101 6.42 -7.88 3.90
N SER A 102 7.62 -7.91 3.31
CA SER A 102 8.89 -7.95 4.06
C SER A 102 9.14 -6.71 4.93
N LYS A 103 8.49 -5.57 4.62
CA LYS A 103 8.61 -4.32 5.37
C LYS A 103 7.74 -4.28 6.63
N GLY A 104 6.87 -5.27 6.82
CA GLY A 104 5.97 -5.36 7.97
C GLY A 104 4.63 -4.64 7.77
N LEU A 105 3.89 -4.51 8.86
CA LEU A 105 2.58 -3.88 8.89
C LEU A 105 2.68 -2.36 8.74
N GLY A 106 1.92 -1.79 7.81
CA GLY A 106 1.83 -0.35 7.62
C GLY A 106 0.80 0.02 6.57
N LEU A 107 0.57 1.32 6.35
CA LEU A 107 -0.41 1.79 5.37
C LEU A 107 -0.06 1.38 3.93
N PHE A 108 1.23 1.13 3.67
CA PHE A 108 1.73 0.60 2.40
C PHE A 108 1.50 -0.91 2.23
N ASN A 109 1.19 -1.64 3.31
CA ASN A 109 0.99 -3.08 3.32
C ASN A 109 0.15 -3.51 4.54
N ASP A 110 -1.16 -3.53 4.34
CA ASP A 110 -2.13 -4.08 5.29
C ASP A 110 -2.65 -5.41 4.72
N LEU A 111 -2.25 -6.53 5.35
CA LEU A 111 -2.53 -7.90 4.87
C LEU A 111 -3.80 -8.51 5.51
N GLN A 112 -4.60 -7.70 6.20
CA GLN A 112 -5.84 -8.13 6.87
C GLN A 112 -7.03 -8.22 5.92
#